data_AF-A0A8R7TUU9-F1
#
_entry.id   AF-A0A8R7TUU9-F1
#
_cell.length_a   1.000
_cell.length_b   1.000
_cell.length_c   1.000
_cell.angle_alpha   90.00
_cell.angle_beta   90.00
_cell.angle_gamma   90.00
#
_symmetry.space_group_name_H-M   'P 1'
#
loop_
_entity.id
_entity.type
_entity.pdbx_description
1 polymer ?
#
loop_
_entity_poly.entity_id
_entity_poly.type
_entity_poly.pdbx_seq_one_letter_code
_entity_poly.pdbx_strand_id
1 'polypeptide(L)'
;MRVAATRPASSAPVALLAALALLFLVGSASLAIGAMASHVLGGKSENPAAANSLETDGLARFAVDEHNKRENALLEFVRVVEAKEQTVAGTVHHLTLEALEAGRKKLYEAKVWVKPWLDFKELQEFRHTGDATSFTISDLGAKRGGHEPGWRDVPVHDPVVKDAASHAVKSIQQRSNSLLPYELVEIVRAKAEVCFM
;
A
#
# COMPACT_ATOMS: atom_id res chain seq x y z
N MET A 1 80.92 19.76 -19.59
CA MET A 1 80.39 19.98 -18.23
C MET A 1 78.93 20.39 -18.37
N ARG A 2 78.01 19.69 -17.68
CA ARG A 2 76.57 19.72 -17.92
C ARG A 2 75.92 20.90 -17.18
N VAL A 3 75.12 21.71 -17.89
CA VAL A 3 74.28 22.76 -17.29
C VAL A 3 72.83 22.31 -17.45
N ALA A 4 72.21 21.96 -16.32
CA ALA A 4 70.80 21.61 -16.23
C ALA A 4 69.98 22.88 -15.94
N ALA A 5 69.03 23.20 -16.82
CA ALA A 5 68.04 24.25 -16.60
C ALA A 5 66.65 23.62 -16.76
N THR A 6 66.01 23.29 -15.65
CA THR A 6 64.64 22.79 -15.58
C THR A 6 63.66 23.95 -15.49
N ARG A 7 62.73 24.00 -16.45
CA ARG A 7 61.59 24.93 -16.52
C ARG A 7 60.64 24.67 -15.33
N PRO A 8 60.11 25.70 -14.63
CA PRO A 8 59.01 25.49 -13.70
C PRO A 8 57.70 25.30 -14.48
N ALA A 9 57.08 24.14 -14.28
CA ALA A 9 55.76 23.80 -14.79
C ALA A 9 54.66 24.37 -13.88
N SER A 10 53.66 24.97 -14.51
CA SER A 10 52.43 25.50 -13.92
C SER A 10 51.61 24.41 -13.22
N SER A 11 51.25 24.63 -11.94
CA SER A 11 50.40 23.75 -11.14
C SER A 11 49.24 24.52 -10.50
N ALA A 12 48.19 24.79 -11.29
CA ALA A 12 46.88 25.19 -10.79
C ALA A 12 45.94 23.97 -10.91
N PRO A 13 45.50 23.39 -9.77
CA PRO A 13 44.04 23.37 -9.53
C PRO A 13 43.65 23.35 -8.05
N VAL A 14 44.50 23.83 -7.12
CA VAL A 14 44.19 23.78 -5.67
C VAL A 14 43.53 25.06 -5.15
N ALA A 15 43.48 26.12 -5.97
CA ALA A 15 42.93 27.43 -5.58
C ALA A 15 41.40 27.56 -5.71
N LEU A 16 40.69 26.56 -6.26
CA LEU A 16 39.24 26.66 -6.48
C LEU A 16 38.40 26.11 -5.32
N LEU A 17 38.99 25.38 -4.38
CA LEU A 17 38.25 24.78 -3.26
C LEU A 17 38.19 25.63 -1.99
N ALA A 18 38.97 26.72 -1.91
CA ALA A 18 38.97 27.61 -0.74
C ALA A 18 37.91 28.74 -0.81
N ALA A 19 37.23 28.92 -1.95
CA ALA A 19 36.24 29.98 -2.14
C ALA A 19 34.81 29.60 -1.73
N LEU A 20 34.51 28.33 -1.41
CA LEU A 20 33.17 27.92 -0.97
C LEU A 20 32.99 27.90 0.55
N ALA A 21 34.04 28.14 1.33
CA ALA A 21 33.99 28.12 2.80
C ALA A 21 33.81 29.52 3.44
N LEU A 22 33.73 30.58 2.63
CA LEU A 22 33.58 31.98 3.11
C LEU A 22 32.22 32.59 2.71
N LEU A 23 31.13 31.83 2.88
CA LEU A 23 29.75 32.33 2.85
C LEU A 23 29.04 32.13 4.21
N PHE A 24 29.81 31.78 5.26
CA PHE A 24 29.27 31.49 6.59
C PHE A 24 29.28 32.67 7.59
N LEU A 25 29.68 33.87 7.18
CA LEU A 25 29.59 35.05 8.05
C LEU A 25 29.08 36.26 7.28
N VAL A 26 27.83 36.64 7.59
CA VAL A 26 27.22 37.99 7.57
C VAL A 26 25.84 37.95 6.89
N GLY A 27 24.79 37.92 7.71
CA GLY A 27 23.42 38.03 7.23
C GLY A 27 22.36 37.92 8.33
N SER A 28 22.61 38.52 9.49
CA SER A 28 21.62 38.61 10.58
C SER A 28 20.60 39.71 10.28
N ALA A 29 19.33 39.35 10.05
CA ALA A 29 18.16 40.19 10.34
C ALA A 29 16.87 39.35 10.33
N SER A 30 16.28 39.15 11.51
CA SER A 30 14.98 38.51 11.68
C SER A 30 13.84 39.39 11.16
N LEU A 31 12.94 38.83 10.35
CA LEU A 31 11.56 39.28 10.23
C LEU A 31 10.65 38.04 10.27
N ALA A 32 9.86 37.96 11.33
CA ALA A 32 8.84 36.94 11.53
C ALA A 32 7.72 37.12 10.49
N ILE A 33 7.44 36.07 9.72
CA ILE A 33 6.21 35.95 8.93
C ILE A 33 5.58 34.59 9.26
N GLY A 34 4.37 34.70 9.80
CA GLY A 34 3.26 33.74 9.92
C GLY A 34 3.50 32.26 9.62
N ALA A 35 3.13 31.44 10.60
CA ALA A 35 2.81 30.03 10.44
C ALA A 35 1.96 29.75 9.20
N MET A 36 2.38 28.80 8.37
CA MET A 36 1.48 27.83 7.75
C MET A 36 2.24 26.53 7.45
N ALA A 37 1.71 25.46 8.05
CA ALA A 37 1.82 24.06 7.67
C ALA A 37 3.21 23.51 7.29
N SER A 38 3.75 22.77 8.24
CA SER A 38 4.64 21.63 8.01
C SER A 38 4.21 20.81 6.78
N HIS A 39 4.91 20.97 5.65
CA HIS A 39 4.88 19.99 4.58
C HIS A 39 5.73 18.80 5.02
N VAL A 40 5.09 17.88 5.76
CA VAL A 40 5.67 16.59 6.14
C VAL A 40 5.88 15.78 4.86
N LEU A 41 7.07 15.91 4.26
CA LEU A 41 7.54 15.06 3.16
C LEU A 41 7.90 13.70 3.74
N GLY A 42 6.90 12.85 3.94
CA GLY A 42 7.10 11.55 4.56
C GLY A 42 5.81 10.82 4.83
N GLY A 43 4.94 10.72 3.82
CA GLY A 43 3.74 9.91 3.89
C GLY A 43 3.47 9.30 2.53
N LYS A 44 3.45 7.97 2.44
CA LYS A 44 2.85 7.26 1.31
C LYS A 44 1.37 7.61 1.35
N SER A 45 0.96 8.63 0.60
CA SER A 45 -0.43 9.06 0.54
C SER A 45 -1.20 8.04 -0.30
N GLU A 46 -1.89 7.13 0.37
CA GLU A 46 -2.85 6.24 -0.27
C GLU A 46 -4.13 7.03 -0.49
N ASN A 47 -4.22 7.75 -1.62
CA ASN A 47 -5.45 8.42 -2.00
C ASN A 47 -6.23 7.54 -2.99
N PRO A 48 -7.26 6.80 -2.57
CA PRO A 48 -8.08 6.00 -3.48
C PRO A 48 -8.81 6.86 -4.54
N ALA A 49 -8.90 8.18 -4.34
CA ALA A 49 -9.43 9.10 -5.36
C ALA A 49 -8.45 9.40 -6.51
N ALA A 50 -7.14 9.14 -6.34
CA ALA A 50 -6.14 9.35 -7.39
C ALA A 50 -6.14 8.25 -8.46
N ALA A 51 -6.72 7.07 -8.17
CA ALA A 51 -6.84 5.97 -9.14
C ALA A 51 -7.73 6.30 -10.35
N ASN A 52 -8.53 7.38 -10.28
CA ASN A 52 -9.45 7.81 -11.34
C ASN A 52 -9.06 9.15 -12.00
N SER A 53 -7.81 9.62 -11.83
CA SER A 53 -7.36 10.82 -12.54
C SER A 53 -6.96 10.50 -13.99
N LEU A 54 -7.25 11.40 -14.93
CA LEU A 54 -6.85 11.23 -16.33
C LEU A 54 -5.32 11.03 -16.49
N GLU A 55 -4.55 11.63 -15.59
CA GLU A 55 -3.10 11.51 -15.56
C GLU A 55 -2.63 10.09 -15.20
N THR A 56 -3.25 9.45 -14.21
CA THR A 56 -2.89 8.07 -13.81
C THR A 56 -3.32 7.06 -14.87
N ASP A 57 -4.46 7.25 -15.52
CA ASP A 57 -4.92 6.43 -16.65
C ASP A 57 -3.92 6.52 -17.83
N GLY A 58 -3.49 7.74 -18.19
CA GLY A 58 -2.48 7.94 -19.22
C GLY A 58 -1.10 7.36 -18.85
N LEU A 59 -0.78 7.33 -17.57
CA LEU A 59 0.45 6.70 -17.07
C LEU A 59 0.37 5.16 -17.12
N ALA A 60 -0.78 4.59 -16.77
CA ALA A 60 -1.03 3.15 -16.82
C ALA A 60 -1.01 2.62 -18.25
N ARG A 61 -1.65 3.32 -19.20
CA ARG A 61 -1.59 2.98 -20.63
C ARG A 61 -0.16 2.99 -21.15
N PHE A 62 0.61 4.02 -20.81
CA PHE A 62 2.03 4.08 -21.18
C PHE A 62 2.82 2.90 -20.63
N ALA A 63 2.57 2.48 -19.38
CA ALA A 63 3.24 1.34 -18.79
C ALA A 63 2.93 0.04 -19.55
N VAL A 64 1.67 -0.19 -19.89
CA VAL A 64 1.24 -1.37 -20.67
C VAL A 64 1.82 -1.33 -22.08
N ASP A 65 1.78 -0.18 -22.76
CA ASP A 65 2.31 -0.01 -24.11
C ASP A 65 3.83 -0.24 -24.15
N GLU A 66 4.57 0.32 -23.19
CA GLU A 66 6.02 0.12 -23.07
C GLU A 66 6.38 -1.34 -22.83
N HIS A 67 5.64 -2.02 -21.95
CA HIS A 67 5.88 -3.42 -21.68
C HIS A 67 5.51 -4.32 -22.88
N ASN A 68 4.39 -4.04 -23.57
CA ASN A 68 4.02 -4.72 -24.81
C ASN A 68 5.10 -4.57 -25.89
N LYS A 69 5.71 -3.39 -26.03
CA LYS A 69 6.82 -3.16 -26.98
C LYS A 69 8.11 -3.89 -26.58
N ARG A 70 8.44 -3.94 -25.29
CA ARG A 70 9.68 -4.55 -24.77
C ARG A 70 9.63 -6.07 -24.75
N GLU A 71 8.49 -6.63 -24.34
CA GLU A 71 8.32 -8.07 -24.12
C GLU A 71 7.48 -8.75 -25.21
N ASN A 72 7.03 -8.01 -26.22
CA ASN A 72 6.13 -8.50 -27.28
C ASN A 72 4.88 -9.19 -26.68
N ALA A 73 4.38 -8.63 -25.58
CA ALA A 73 3.19 -9.07 -24.89
C ALA A 73 1.92 -8.47 -25.54
N LEU A 74 0.79 -9.13 -25.34
CA LEU A 74 -0.53 -8.69 -25.80
C LEU A 74 -1.42 -8.39 -24.59
N LEU A 75 -1.00 -7.39 -23.80
CA LEU A 75 -1.76 -6.93 -22.64
C LEU A 75 -2.70 -5.81 -23.04
N GLU A 76 -3.99 -5.98 -22.75
CA GLU A 76 -4.98 -4.92 -22.91
C GLU A 76 -5.28 -4.27 -21.56
N PHE A 77 -5.03 -2.96 -21.45
CA PHE A 77 -5.36 -2.20 -20.25
C PHE A 77 -6.88 -2.17 -20.02
N VAL A 78 -7.32 -2.48 -18.79
CA VAL A 78 -8.74 -2.45 -18.40
C VAL A 78 -9.05 -1.27 -17.50
N ARG A 79 -8.35 -1.19 -16.35
CA ARG A 79 -8.54 -0.13 -15.35
C ARG A 79 -7.36 -0.06 -14.38
N VAL A 80 -7.20 1.10 -13.74
CA VAL A 80 -6.33 1.25 -12.57
C VAL A 80 -7.10 0.82 -11.32
N VAL A 81 -6.52 -0.06 -10.52
CA VAL A 81 -7.07 -0.53 -9.24
C VAL A 81 -6.56 0.31 -8.09
N GLU A 82 -5.28 0.68 -8.15
CA GLU A 82 -4.64 1.48 -7.12
C GLU A 82 -3.61 2.40 -7.75
N ALA A 83 -3.54 3.64 -7.28
CA ALA A 83 -2.51 4.58 -7.66
C ALA A 83 -1.90 5.19 -6.41
N LYS A 84 -0.57 5.08 -6.30
CA LYS A 84 0.25 5.58 -5.22
C LYS A 84 1.31 6.49 -5.81
N GLU A 85 1.54 7.63 -5.18
CA GLU A 85 2.57 8.57 -5.59
C GLU A 85 3.67 8.64 -4.54
N GLN A 86 4.91 8.62 -5.01
CA GLN A 86 6.10 8.71 -4.18
C GLN A 86 7.05 9.78 -4.73
N THR A 87 7.25 10.84 -3.95
CA THR A 87 8.22 11.91 -4.26
C THR A 87 9.65 11.42 -3.96
N VAL A 88 10.52 11.46 -4.97
CA VAL A 88 11.95 11.12 -4.88
C VAL A 88 12.74 12.22 -5.61
N ALA A 89 13.81 11.90 -6.35
CA ALA A 89 14.42 12.80 -7.34
C ALA A 89 13.54 12.89 -8.60
N GLY A 90 12.26 13.21 -8.41
CA GLY A 90 11.17 13.21 -9.37
C GLY A 90 9.89 12.72 -8.68
N THR A 91 8.93 12.26 -9.48
CA THR A 91 7.70 11.64 -8.99
C THR A 91 7.64 10.21 -9.50
N VAL A 92 7.63 9.24 -8.60
CA VAL A 92 7.40 7.83 -8.92
C VAL A 92 5.93 7.52 -8.67
N HIS A 93 5.23 7.05 -9.69
CA HIS A 93 3.87 6.56 -9.57
C HIS A 93 3.90 5.04 -9.52
N HIS A 94 3.49 4.49 -8.39
CA HIS A 94 3.18 3.07 -8.21
C HIS A 94 1.72 2.85 -8.59
N LEU A 95 1.51 2.15 -9.70
CA LEU A 95 0.20 1.86 -10.24
C LEU A 95 -0.05 0.37 -10.15
N THR A 96 -1.18 -0.01 -9.60
CA THR A 96 -1.71 -1.36 -9.73
C THR A 96 -2.81 -1.30 -10.78
N LEU A 97 -2.63 -1.98 -11.89
CA LEU A 97 -3.54 -1.97 -13.03
C LEU A 97 -4.03 -3.38 -13.35
N GLU A 98 -5.29 -3.48 -13.74
CA GLU A 98 -5.85 -4.68 -14.32
C GLU A 98 -5.64 -4.64 -15.84
N ALA A 99 -5.05 -5.71 -16.36
CA ALA A 99 -4.92 -5.93 -17.80
C ALA A 99 -5.45 -7.31 -18.19
N LEU A 100 -5.94 -7.44 -19.42
CA LEU A 100 -6.30 -8.72 -20.02
C LEU A 100 -5.08 -9.29 -20.73
N GLU A 101 -4.67 -10.49 -20.32
CA GLU A 101 -3.66 -11.27 -21.00
C GLU A 101 -4.32 -12.54 -21.57
N ALA A 102 -4.36 -12.66 -22.90
CA ALA A 102 -5.03 -13.77 -23.59
C ALA A 102 -6.47 -14.02 -23.10
N GLY A 103 -7.22 -12.94 -22.84
CA GLY A 103 -8.62 -13.00 -22.37
C GLY A 103 -8.82 -13.26 -20.88
N ARG A 104 -7.74 -13.37 -20.08
CA ARG A 104 -7.81 -13.49 -18.61
C ARG A 104 -7.40 -12.20 -17.94
N LYS A 105 -8.19 -11.73 -16.98
CA LYS A 105 -7.89 -10.53 -16.18
C LYS A 105 -6.78 -10.83 -15.19
N LYS A 106 -5.72 -10.04 -15.23
CA LYS A 106 -4.55 -10.16 -14.37
C LYS A 106 -4.19 -8.80 -13.78
N LEU A 107 -3.63 -8.83 -12.58
CA LEU A 107 -3.16 -7.64 -11.88
C LEU A 107 -1.67 -7.46 -12.12
N TYR A 108 -1.32 -6.25 -12.52
CA TYR A 108 0.06 -5.83 -12.75
C TYR A 108 0.37 -4.61 -11.89
N GLU A 109 1.55 -4.62 -11.27
CA GLU A 109 2.12 -3.46 -10.62
C GLU A 109 3.15 -2.83 -11.55
N ALA A 110 2.97 -1.55 -11.83
CA ALA A 110 3.83 -0.74 -12.66
C ALA A 110 4.38 0.43 -11.86
N LYS A 111 5.69 0.68 -11.97
CA LYS A 111 6.35 1.85 -11.39
C LYS A 111 6.81 2.75 -12.51
N VAL A 112 6.22 3.93 -12.60
CA VAL A 112 6.56 4.92 -13.61
C VAL A 112 7.24 6.09 -12.95
N TRP A 113 8.49 6.38 -13.35
CA TRP A 113 9.24 7.51 -12.84
C TRP A 113 9.18 8.69 -13.81
N VAL A 114 8.68 9.82 -13.31
CA VAL A 114 8.50 11.07 -14.06
C VAL A 114 9.41 12.14 -13.46
N LYS A 115 10.17 12.84 -14.30
CA LYS A 115 10.97 14.03 -13.92
C LYS A 115 10.49 15.21 -14.76
N PRO A 116 9.62 16.08 -14.21
CA PRO A 116 9.03 17.18 -14.97
C PRO A 116 10.06 18.18 -15.53
N TRP A 117 11.18 18.38 -14.83
CA TRP A 117 12.25 19.30 -15.27
C TRP A 117 13.11 18.76 -16.42
N LEU A 118 12.93 17.50 -16.81
CA LEU A 118 13.70 16.86 -17.89
C LEU A 118 12.80 16.21 -18.94
N ASP A 119 11.47 16.41 -18.85
CA ASP A 119 10.44 15.73 -19.65
C ASP A 119 10.67 14.21 -19.75
N PHE A 120 11.21 13.63 -18.69
CA PHE A 120 11.64 12.23 -18.67
C PHE A 120 10.57 11.39 -18.00
N LYS A 121 10.05 10.39 -18.72
CA LYS A 121 9.09 9.41 -18.22
C LYS A 121 9.58 8.02 -18.59
N GLU A 122 9.79 7.17 -17.58
CA GLU A 122 10.30 5.82 -17.77
C GLU A 122 9.54 4.81 -16.91
N LEU A 123 9.24 3.66 -17.50
CA LEU A 123 8.76 2.48 -16.80
C LEU A 123 9.96 1.79 -16.13
N GLN A 124 10.06 1.92 -14.81
CA GLN A 124 11.12 1.32 -14.00
C GLN A 124 10.89 -0.18 -13.81
N GLU A 125 9.68 -0.54 -13.41
CA GLU A 125 9.33 -1.91 -13.05
C GLU A 125 7.92 -2.20 -13.53
N PHE A 126 7.71 -3.37 -14.11
CA PHE A 126 6.41 -3.89 -14.48
C PHE A 126 6.37 -5.35 -14.05
N ARG A 127 5.48 -5.68 -13.12
CA ARG A 127 5.42 -7.01 -12.52
C ARG A 127 4.00 -7.50 -12.48
N HIS A 128 3.85 -8.78 -12.75
CA HIS A 128 2.61 -9.49 -12.47
C HIS A 128 2.50 -9.74 -10.97
N THR A 129 1.51 -9.11 -10.33
CA THR A 129 1.30 -9.20 -8.88
C THR A 129 0.37 -10.36 -8.51
N GLY A 130 -0.35 -10.90 -9.50
CA GLY A 130 -1.17 -12.09 -9.37
C GLY A 130 -2.24 -12.10 -10.47
N ASP A 131 -2.90 -13.25 -10.66
CA ASP A 131 -4.19 -13.20 -11.33
C ASP A 131 -5.05 -12.19 -10.58
N ALA A 132 -5.85 -11.41 -11.31
CA ALA A 132 -6.96 -10.77 -10.66
C ALA A 132 -7.82 -11.94 -10.19
N THR A 133 -7.53 -12.46 -8.99
CA THR A 133 -8.54 -13.05 -8.16
C THR A 133 -9.53 -11.90 -8.04
N SER A 134 -10.46 -11.79 -8.98
CA SER A 134 -11.71 -12.47 -8.82
C SER A 134 -12.02 -12.70 -7.33
N PHE A 135 -11.90 -11.65 -6.53
CA PHE A 135 -13.02 -11.19 -5.73
C PHE A 135 -14.13 -10.74 -6.68
N THR A 136 -14.45 -11.56 -7.69
CA THR A 136 -15.80 -11.70 -8.14
C THR A 136 -16.51 -12.03 -6.83
N ILE A 137 -17.52 -11.25 -6.50
CA ILE A 137 -18.38 -11.50 -5.35
C ILE A 137 -18.89 -12.96 -5.32
N SER A 138 -18.73 -13.71 -6.41
CA SER A 138 -18.89 -15.16 -6.56
C SER A 138 -17.86 -16.06 -5.84
N ASP A 139 -16.64 -15.61 -5.50
CA ASP A 139 -15.62 -16.40 -4.77
C ASP A 139 -15.52 -16.02 -3.28
N LEU A 140 -16.21 -14.95 -2.88
CA LEU A 140 -16.84 -14.96 -1.56
C LEU A 140 -17.96 -15.99 -1.62
N GLY A 141 -17.57 -17.26 -1.58
CA GLY A 141 -18.40 -18.36 -1.17
C GLY A 141 -18.87 -18.13 0.26
N ALA A 142 -19.71 -17.10 0.48
CA ALA A 142 -20.96 -17.36 1.14
C ALA A 142 -21.59 -18.49 0.31
N LYS A 143 -21.25 -19.73 0.67
CA LYS A 143 -22.28 -20.74 0.77
C LYS A 143 -23.38 -20.05 1.59
N ARG A 144 -24.30 -19.36 0.91
CA ARG A 144 -25.72 -19.45 1.23
C ARG A 144 -26.07 -20.92 1.02
N GLY A 145 -25.46 -21.80 1.82
CA GLY A 145 -26.10 -23.04 2.17
C GLY A 145 -27.45 -22.56 2.66
N GLY A 146 -28.50 -23.05 1.99
CA GLY A 146 -29.86 -22.69 2.30
C GLY A 146 -29.99 -22.51 3.79
N HIS A 147 -30.47 -21.34 4.20
CA HIS A 147 -30.73 -21.09 5.60
C HIS A 147 -31.93 -21.97 5.95
N GLU A 148 -31.67 -23.26 6.18
CA GLU A 148 -32.63 -24.11 6.86
C GLU A 148 -32.77 -23.53 8.26
N PRO A 149 -33.99 -23.11 8.65
CA PRO A 149 -34.32 -22.87 10.05
C PRO A 149 -34.03 -24.17 10.78
N GLY A 150 -33.05 -24.14 11.69
CA GLY A 150 -32.60 -25.37 12.33
C GLY A 150 -31.37 -25.18 13.17
N TRP A 151 -31.30 -25.99 14.22
CA TRP A 151 -30.18 -26.04 15.14
C TRP A 151 -28.92 -26.54 14.42
N ARG A 152 -27.89 -25.70 14.36
CA ARG A 152 -26.56 -26.05 13.82
C ARG A 152 -25.63 -26.39 14.98
N ASP A 153 -24.92 -27.51 14.90
CA ASP A 153 -23.88 -27.85 15.88
C ASP A 153 -22.70 -26.86 15.72
N VAL A 154 -22.23 -26.33 16.85
CA VAL A 154 -21.15 -25.32 16.93
C VAL A 154 -19.95 -25.92 17.67
N PRO A 155 -18.71 -25.61 17.26
CA PRO A 155 -17.53 -26.05 18.00
C PRO A 155 -17.55 -25.60 19.46
N VAL A 156 -17.32 -26.55 20.36
CA VAL A 156 -17.40 -26.35 21.82
C VAL A 156 -16.25 -25.53 22.40
N HIS A 157 -15.17 -25.37 21.65
CA HIS A 157 -13.99 -24.60 22.07
C HIS A 157 -13.98 -23.15 21.54
N ASP A 158 -15.02 -22.74 20.81
CA ASP A 158 -15.15 -21.38 20.28
C ASP A 158 -15.28 -20.37 21.43
N PRO A 159 -14.52 -19.24 21.41
CA PRO A 159 -14.65 -18.18 22.41
C PRO A 159 -16.09 -17.65 22.56
N VAL A 160 -16.87 -17.57 21.48
CA VAL A 160 -18.26 -17.08 21.52
C VAL A 160 -19.17 -18.01 22.32
N VAL A 161 -18.99 -19.33 22.16
CA VAL A 161 -19.74 -20.35 22.90
C VAL A 161 -19.37 -20.35 24.37
N LYS A 162 -18.08 -20.18 24.69
CA LYS A 162 -17.59 -20.07 26.08
C LYS A 162 -18.14 -18.83 26.78
N ASP A 163 -18.13 -17.70 26.09
CA ASP A 163 -18.69 -16.45 26.60
C ASP A 163 -20.19 -16.60 26.88
N ALA A 164 -20.96 -17.11 25.90
CA ALA A 164 -22.39 -17.38 26.06
C ALA A 164 -22.69 -18.35 27.21
N ALA A 165 -21.90 -19.42 27.36
CA ALA A 165 -22.04 -20.37 28.47
C ALA A 165 -21.75 -19.70 29.82
N SER A 166 -20.68 -18.91 29.93
CA SER A 166 -20.35 -18.20 31.17
C SER A 166 -21.42 -17.18 31.54
N HIS A 167 -21.96 -16.47 30.55
CA HIS A 167 -23.06 -15.52 30.73
C HIS A 167 -24.34 -16.22 31.19
N ALA A 168 -24.66 -17.39 30.62
CA ALA A 168 -25.81 -18.18 31.03
C ALA A 168 -25.69 -18.66 32.49
N VAL A 169 -24.54 -19.22 32.88
CA VAL A 169 -24.29 -19.67 34.26
C VAL A 169 -24.42 -18.50 35.25
N LYS A 170 -23.83 -17.35 34.92
CA LYS A 170 -23.96 -16.13 35.72
C LYS A 170 -25.40 -15.64 35.82
N SER A 171 -26.15 -15.68 34.71
CA SER A 171 -27.55 -15.27 34.68
C SER A 171 -28.44 -16.20 35.52
N ILE A 172 -28.17 -17.51 35.51
CA ILE A 172 -28.87 -18.50 36.34
C ILE A 172 -28.54 -18.26 37.82
N GLN A 173 -27.26 -18.04 38.16
CA GLN A 173 -26.84 -17.73 39.53
C GLN A 173 -27.53 -16.48 40.05
N GLN A 174 -27.59 -15.40 39.25
CA GLN A 174 -28.22 -14.14 39.67
C GLN A 174 -29.74 -14.27 39.86
N ARG A 175 -30.39 -15.13 39.07
CA ARG A 175 -31.84 -15.39 39.18
C ARG A 175 -32.19 -16.40 40.26
N SER A 176 -31.20 -17.17 40.74
CA SER A 176 -31.39 -18.24 41.73
C SER A 176 -30.93 -17.78 43.11
N ASN A 177 -31.62 -18.20 44.16
CA ASN A 177 -31.19 -17.94 45.54
C ASN A 177 -30.20 -19.01 46.04
N SER A 178 -29.28 -19.44 45.18
CA SER A 178 -28.29 -20.47 45.51
C SER A 178 -27.15 -19.87 46.30
N LEU A 179 -26.90 -20.41 47.50
CA LEU A 179 -25.82 -19.97 48.39
C LEU A 179 -24.43 -20.42 47.92
N LEU A 180 -24.37 -21.34 46.95
CA LEU A 180 -23.14 -21.82 46.33
C LEU A 180 -23.03 -21.28 44.90
N PRO A 181 -21.86 -20.74 44.50
CA PRO A 181 -21.64 -20.25 43.15
C PRO A 181 -21.57 -21.42 42.16
N TYR A 182 -22.30 -21.32 41.05
CA TYR A 182 -22.12 -22.24 39.93
C TYR A 182 -20.83 -21.91 39.16
N GLU A 183 -20.02 -22.92 38.89
CA GLU A 183 -18.83 -22.83 38.04
C GLU A 183 -19.04 -23.61 36.74
N LEU A 184 -18.55 -23.05 35.64
CA LEU A 184 -18.60 -23.70 34.34
C LEU A 184 -17.48 -24.75 34.26
N VAL A 185 -17.83 -26.03 34.34
CA VAL A 185 -16.89 -27.16 34.29
C VAL A 185 -16.44 -27.44 32.86
N GLU A 186 -17.40 -27.78 31.99
CA GLU A 186 -17.14 -28.05 30.58
C GLU A 186 -18.40 -27.86 29.74
N ILE A 187 -18.21 -27.69 28.42
CA ILE A 187 -19.30 -27.62 27.46
C ILE A 187 -19.27 -28.92 26.66
N VAL A 188 -20.30 -29.75 26.83
CA VAL A 188 -20.39 -31.07 26.20
C VAL A 188 -20.90 -30.98 24.75
N ARG A 189 -21.85 -30.07 24.49
CA ARG A 189 -22.42 -29.83 23.17
C ARG A 189 -22.93 -28.39 23.07
N ALA A 190 -22.72 -27.78 21.92
CA ALA A 190 -23.25 -26.46 21.60
C ALA A 190 -24.02 -26.51 20.29
N LYS A 191 -25.20 -25.89 20.27
CA LYS A 191 -25.98 -25.66 19.05
C LYS A 191 -26.41 -24.21 18.98
N ALA A 192 -26.43 -23.66 17.78
CA ALA A 192 -26.92 -22.32 17.52
C ALA A 192 -28.01 -22.36 16.45
N GLU A 193 -29.02 -21.51 16.64
CA GLU A 193 -30.10 -21.27 15.69
C GLU A 193 -30.15 -19.77 15.41
N VAL A 194 -30.37 -19.41 14.16
CA VAL A 194 -30.58 -18.01 13.78
C VAL A 194 -32.08 -17.75 13.84
N CYS A 195 -32.51 -17.06 14.89
CA CYS A 195 -33.88 -16.59 15.01
C CYS A 195 -34.02 -15.28 14.23
N PHE A 196 -34.83 -15.28 13.16
CA PHE A 196 -35.24 -14.04 12.50
C PHE A 196 -36.33 -13.40 13.37
N MET A 197 -36.01 -12.25 13.98
CA MET A 197 -36.95 -11.44 14.78
C MET A 197 -37.68 -10.42 13.91
#